data_AF-A0A7W5FJT0-F1
#
_entry.id   AF-A0A7W5FJT0-F1
#
_cell.length_a   1.000
_cell.length_b   1.000
_cell.length_c   1.000
_cell.angle_alpha   90.00
_cell.angle_beta   90.00
_cell.angle_gamma   90.00
#
_symmetry.space_group_name_H-M   'P 1'
#
loop_
_entity.id
_entity.type
_entity.pdbx_description
1 polymer ?
#
loop_
_entity_poly.entity_id
_entity_poly.type
_entity_poly.pdbx_seq_one_letter_code
_entity_poly.pdbx_strand_id
1 'polypeptide(L)'
;MQVVLTLGRDEIRRLAAVLCEVGVAMFRAEFFIRTGGSQPNIEAIAEQLVSVADGKPAEFEVPVLLGIENEENPRRPRPIPSAG
;
A
#
# COMPACT_ATOMS: atom_id res chain seq x y z
N MET A 1 4.92 10.60 -17.74
CA MET A 1 3.53 10.98 -17.36
C MET A 1 3.59 11.47 -15.92
N GLN A 2 3.15 12.68 -15.65
CA GLN A 2 3.15 13.26 -14.30
C GLN A 2 1.70 13.45 -13.88
N VAL A 3 1.35 12.95 -12.69
CA VAL A 3 0.04 13.18 -12.07
C VAL A 3 0.25 14.21 -10.98
N VAL A 4 -0.46 15.34 -11.06
CA VAL A 4 -0.45 16.39 -10.04
C VAL A 4 -1.80 16.37 -9.34
N LEU A 5 -1.78 16.23 -8.02
CA LEU A 5 -2.96 16.29 -7.17
C LEU A 5 -2.90 17.55 -6.31
N THR A 6 -3.99 18.29 -6.24
CA THR A 6 -4.14 19.44 -5.34
C THR A 6 -5.20 19.08 -4.31
N LEU A 7 -4.81 19.05 -3.03
CA LEU A 7 -5.66 18.61 -1.93
C LEU A 7 -5.51 19.60 -0.77
N GLY A 8 -6.61 19.83 -0.05
CA GLY A 8 -6.58 20.54 1.22
C GLY A 8 -5.90 19.72 2.32
N ARG A 9 -5.41 20.40 3.37
CA ARG A 9 -4.73 19.74 4.51
C ARG A 9 -5.56 18.61 5.14
N ASP A 10 -6.85 18.85 5.36
CA ASP A 10 -7.76 17.85 5.95
C ASP A 10 -8.07 16.69 5.00
N GLU A 11 -7.98 16.91 3.69
CA GLU A 11 -8.13 15.86 2.69
C GLU A 11 -6.89 14.97 2.65
N ILE A 12 -5.70 15.56 2.78
CA ILE A 12 -4.44 14.80 2.88
C ILE A 12 -4.46 13.89 4.13
N ARG A 13 -4.91 14.40 5.28
CA ARG A 13 -5.07 13.60 6.51
C ARG A 13 -6.06 12.45 6.34
N ARG A 14 -7.21 12.72 5.74
CA ARG A 14 -8.22 11.68 5.47
C ARG A 14 -7.70 10.63 4.50
N LEU A 15 -6.99 11.04 3.46
CA LEU A 15 -6.37 10.12 2.51
C LEU A 15 -5.34 9.22 3.20
N ALA A 16 -4.44 9.79 4.00
CA ALA A 16 -3.45 9.03 4.76
C ALA A 16 -4.12 8.00 5.70
N ALA A 17 -5.17 8.40 6.42
CA ALA A 17 -5.91 7.51 7.30
C ALA A 17 -6.54 6.33 6.53
N VAL A 18 -7.18 6.60 5.39
CA VAL A 18 -7.77 5.56 4.53
C VAL A 18 -6.69 4.59 4.03
N LEU A 19 -5.53 5.08 3.60
CA LEU A 19 -4.44 4.22 3.13
C LEU A 19 -3.92 3.29 4.23
N CYS A 20 -3.80 3.79 5.47
CA CYS A 20 -3.45 2.96 6.63
C CYS A 20 -4.53 1.92 6.94
N GLU A 21 -5.81 2.32 6.95
CA GLU A 21 -6.92 1.41 7.24
C GLU A 21 -7.02 0.27 6.22
N VAL A 22 -6.81 0.58 4.93
CA VAL A 22 -6.81 -0.43 3.86
C VAL A 22 -5.68 -1.45 4.06
N GLY A 23 -4.51 -1.02 4.56
CA GLY A 23 -3.40 -1.91 4.90
C GLY A 23 -3.72 -2.91 6.03
N VAL A 24 -4.57 -2.52 6.98
CA VAL A 24 -4.95 -3.37 8.10
C VAL A 24 -6.17 -4.24 7.79
N ALA A 25 -7.08 -3.75 6.94
CA ALA A 25 -8.37 -4.40 6.68
C ALA A 25 -8.29 -5.60 5.72
N MET A 26 -7.18 -5.78 5.00
CA MET A 26 -7.06 -6.77 3.93
C MET A 26 -5.94 -7.78 4.19
N PHE A 27 -6.15 -9.02 3.73
CA PHE A 27 -5.04 -9.97 3.63
C PHE A 27 -4.02 -9.46 2.60
N ARG A 28 -2.73 -9.67 2.88
CA ARG A 28 -1.60 -9.18 2.08
C ARG A 28 -1.73 -9.44 0.57
N ALA A 29 -2.19 -10.62 0.17
CA ALA A 29 -2.45 -10.97 -1.23
C ALA A 29 -3.59 -10.15 -1.87
N GLU A 30 -4.68 -9.91 -1.14
CA GLU A 30 -5.80 -9.08 -1.64
C GLU A 30 -5.40 -7.61 -1.75
N PHE A 31 -4.62 -7.13 -0.78
CA PHE A 31 -4.06 -5.79 -0.79
C PHE A 31 -3.22 -5.55 -2.05
N PHE A 32 -2.30 -6.49 -2.35
CA PHE A 32 -1.46 -6.42 -3.53
C PHE A 32 -2.28 -6.42 -4.83
N ILE A 33 -3.26 -7.32 -4.97
CA ILE A 33 -4.13 -7.39 -6.16
C ILE A 33 -4.86 -6.07 -6.43
N ARG A 34 -5.32 -5.37 -5.40
CA ARG A 34 -6.12 -4.14 -5.54
C ARG A 34 -5.29 -2.88 -5.72
N THR A 35 -4.11 -2.83 -5.12
CA THR A 35 -3.27 -1.61 -5.10
C THR A 35 -2.11 -1.67 -6.09
N GLY A 36 -1.69 -2.87 -6.50
CA GLY A 36 -0.50 -3.10 -7.34
C GLY A 36 0.83 -2.82 -6.63
N GLY A 37 0.81 -2.34 -5.39
CA GLY A 37 1.98 -2.05 -4.57
C GLY A 37 2.10 -3.00 -3.39
N SER A 38 3.31 -3.14 -2.86
CA SER A 38 3.50 -3.83 -1.58
C SER A 38 2.90 -2.99 -0.43
N GLN A 39 2.42 -3.67 0.61
CA GLN A 39 1.88 -3.02 1.80
C GLN A 39 2.85 -2.02 2.46
N PRO A 40 4.15 -2.32 2.64
CA PRO A 40 5.10 -1.37 3.20
C PRO A 40 5.24 -0.06 2.40
N ASN A 41 5.08 -0.11 1.07
CA ASN A 41 5.17 1.09 0.24
C ASN A 41 3.97 2.02 0.46
N ILE A 42 2.77 1.45 0.59
CA ILE A 42 1.56 2.23 0.85
C ILE A 42 1.58 2.83 2.25
N GLU A 43 2.08 2.08 3.24
CA GLU A 43 2.30 2.59 4.61
C GLU A 43 3.29 3.76 4.60
N ALA A 44 4.42 3.62 3.90
CA ALA A 44 5.40 4.70 3.75
C ALA A 44 4.79 5.95 3.07
N ILE A 45 3.97 5.79 2.03
CA ILE A 45 3.26 6.90 1.39
C ILE A 45 2.31 7.57 2.39
N ALA A 46 1.55 6.79 3.15
CA ALA A 46 0.62 7.32 4.14
C ALA A 46 1.34 8.14 5.22
N GLU A 47 2.49 7.67 5.73
CA GLU A 47 3.33 8.41 6.68
C GLU A 47 3.81 9.75 6.10
N GLN A 48 4.26 9.77 4.84
CA GLN A 48 4.68 11.02 4.21
C GLN A 48 3.51 11.99 4.04
N LEU A 49 2.31 11.50 3.69
CA LEU A 49 1.11 12.33 3.60
C LEU A 49 0.73 12.95 4.96
N VAL A 50 0.86 12.21 6.06
CA VAL A 50 0.67 12.76 7.42
C VAL A 50 1.66 13.90 7.69
N SER A 51 2.95 13.69 7.38
CA SER A 51 4.00 14.71 7.54
C SER A 51 3.70 15.99 6.74
N VAL A 52 3.24 15.84 5.49
CA VAL A 52 2.82 16.97 4.65
C VAL A 52 1.61 17.69 5.23
N ALA A 53 0.61 16.95 5.72
CA ALA A 53 -0.56 17.55 6.36
C ALA A 53 -0.21 18.30 7.65
N ASP A 54 0.84 17.87 8.35
CA ASP A 54 1.38 18.58 9.52
C ASP A 54 2.19 19.84 9.14
N GLY A 55 2.25 20.16 7.85
CA GLY A 55 2.87 21.38 7.33
C GLY A 55 4.38 21.28 7.15
N LYS A 56 4.93 20.07 7.06
CA LYS A 56 6.33 19.83 6.68
C LYS A 56 6.37 19.60 5.16
N PRO A 57 6.71 20.63 4.35
CA PRO A 57 6.83 20.46 2.91
C PRO A 57 8.07 19.61 2.66
N ALA A 58 7.92 18.54 1.88
CA ALA A 58 9.05 17.74 1.46
C ALA A 58 8.75 17.06 0.12
N GLU A 59 9.83 16.79 -0.59
CA GLU A 59 9.85 15.94 -1.77
C GLU A 59 10.32 14.56 -1.31
N PHE A 60 9.56 13.54 -1.67
CA PHE A 60 9.85 12.18 -1.28
C PHE A 60 9.88 11.31 -2.52
N GLU A 61 10.93 10.51 -2.65
CA GLU A 61 10.90 9.34 -3.52
C GLU A 61 10.52 8.15 -2.66
N VAL A 62 9.35 7.57 -2.95
CA VAL A 62 9.00 6.25 -2.43
C VAL A 62 9.35 5.24 -3.51
N PRO A 63 10.32 4.34 -3.29
CA PRO A 63 10.61 3.27 -4.24
C PRO A 63 9.43 2.30 -4.25
N VAL A 64 8.48 2.53 -5.18
CA VAL A 64 7.35 1.63 -5.36
C VAL A 64 7.85 0.36 -6.05
N LEU A 65 8.26 -0.59 -5.23
CA LEU A 65 8.41 -1.98 -5.66
C LEU A 65 7.04 -2.49 -6.08
N LEU A 66 6.93 -2.87 -7.35
CA LEU A 66 5.83 -3.69 -7.82
C LEU A 66 5.86 -4.98 -7.02
N GLY A 67 4.77 -5.29 -6.31
CA GLY A 67 4.71 -6.57 -5.62
C GLY A 67 4.85 -7.70 -6.63
N ILE A 68 5.55 -8.75 -6.23
CA ILE A 68 5.68 -9.98 -7.02
C ILE A 68 4.64 -10.94 -6.48
N GLU A 69 3.71 -11.39 -7.32
CA GLU A 69 2.59 -12.25 -6.90
C GLU A 69 3.07 -13.48 -6.11
N ASN A 70 4.20 -14.09 -6.50
CA ASN A 70 4.76 -15.24 -5.80
C ASN A 70 5.28 -14.93 -4.38
N GLU A 71 5.66 -13.69 -4.10
CA GLU A 71 6.16 -13.23 -2.79
C GLU A 71 5.01 -12.74 -1.90
N GLU A 72 4.05 -12.01 -2.49
CA GLU A 72 2.89 -11.45 -1.80
C GLU A 72 1.76 -12.47 -1.59
N ASN A 73 1.67 -13.46 -2.48
CA ASN A 73 0.68 -14.53 -2.48
C ASN A 73 1.32 -15.88 -2.84
N PRO A 74 2.21 -16.43 -1.98
CA PRO A 74 2.85 -17.71 -2.24
C PRO A 74 1.79 -18.79 -2.40
N ARG A 75 1.80 -19.47 -3.57
CA ARG A 75 0.87 -20.58 -3.84
C ARG A 75 1.01 -21.62 -2.74
N ARG A 76 -0.02 -21.76 -1.89
CA ARG A 76 -0.07 -22.88 -0.94
C ARG A 76 0.02 -24.19 -1.74
N PRO A 77 0.90 -25.13 -1.35
CA PRO A 77 0.89 -26.46 -1.95
C PRO A 77 -0.53 -27.01 -1.86
N ARG A 78 -1.09 -27.45 -3.00
CA ARG A 78 -2.37 -28.18 -2.96
C ARG A 78 -2.15 -29.45 -2.13
N PRO A 79 -3.05 -29.79 -1.18
CA PRO A 79 -2.93 -31.04 -0.44
C PRO A 79 -2.84 -32.18 -1.45
N ILE A 80 -1.76 -32.94 -1.41
CA ILE A 80 -1.65 -34.17 -2.20
C ILE A 80 -2.61 -35.16 -1.53
N PRO A 81 -3.61 -35.70 -2.22
CA PRO A 81 -4.46 -36.73 -1.65
C PRO A 81 -3.55 -37.87 -1.16
N SER A 82 -3.62 -38.20 0.12
CA SER A 82 -2.92 -39.37 0.64
C SER A 82 -3.44 -40.59 -0.11
N ALA A 83 -2.57 -41.25 -0.86
CA ALA A 83 -2.90 -42.50 -1.52
C ALA A 83 -3.29 -43.52 -0.43
N GLY A 84 -4.59 -43.81 -0.35
CA GLY A 84 -5.14 -44.92 0.41
C GLY A 84 -5.22 -46.16 -0.44
#